data_AF-A0A2E0G5S5-F1
#
_entry.id   AF-A0A2E0G5S5-F1
#
_cell.length_a   1.000
_cell.length_b   1.000
_cell.length_c   1.000
_cell.angle_alpha   90.00
_cell.angle_beta   90.00
_cell.angle_gamma   90.00
#
_symmetry.space_group_name_H-M   'P 1'
#
loop_
_entity.id
_entity.type
_entity.pdbx_description
1 polymer ?
#
loop_
_entity_poly.entity_id
_entity_poly.type
_entity_poly.pdbx_seq_one_letter_code
_entity_poly.pdbx_strand_id
1 'polypeptide(L)'
;MPLLTIFSLAQIIFFIIGINTSPVVMIILPLGLIIFWWLINNPAISLMFLSLTAIIKGYLINYHPIFEIIDITVIATIIIWIGLIKMFINDGWNISKNLKEVIYLFLFFGIILGLSYLYTPSPEYGLMKIVRFNTFALTMFLTPFIIIKSPKESKRLLYYFYFLLAIIAGIMLLQFVYFLTWGNFAVVLAYWNRISIPGANPIQVSRFLAIGAAMMIALLIRKKPSESIIYFFILSIILLTIILSGSRGPLISIILGSFIYAIAYERNHLNKIFLYASVAIATIVFMLFLLPENLTQRFFDISQGSVIITQQGVKRVSTIATRFEFWSMSFESWISSIINFVFGLGSGGFSSLFVWRDWRWYPHNIFFEIIAELGLIGLSVLILFITKTYKLISQGLHKGSFTDHSALWVAGTTVMFIAAQFSGDINDNRILWMFLAISIASTYVDKLLVIETDN
;
A
#
# COMPACT_ATOMS: atom_id res chain seq x y z
N MET A 1 21.26 -30.88 9.38
CA MET A 1 22.67 -31.18 9.67
C MET A 1 23.61 -30.05 9.21
N PRO A 2 23.71 -29.65 7.93
CA PRO A 2 24.69 -28.63 7.50
C PRO A 2 24.43 -27.23 8.08
N LEU A 3 23.14 -26.88 8.22
CA LEU A 3 22.73 -25.54 8.62
C LEU A 3 23.00 -25.24 10.10
N LEU A 4 22.88 -26.25 10.96
CA LEU A 4 23.17 -26.12 12.39
C LEU A 4 24.65 -25.83 12.61
N THR A 5 25.52 -26.48 11.83
CA THR A 5 26.96 -26.23 11.82
C THR A 5 27.29 -24.82 11.34
N ILE A 6 26.62 -24.32 10.30
CA ILE A 6 26.79 -22.94 9.82
C ILE A 6 26.35 -21.93 10.90
N PHE A 7 25.23 -22.18 11.57
CA PHE A 7 24.75 -21.34 12.67
C PHE A 7 25.71 -21.31 13.86
N SER A 8 26.25 -22.48 14.25
CA SER A 8 27.25 -22.57 15.32
C SER A 8 28.55 -21.84 14.96
N LEU A 9 29.03 -21.98 13.73
CA LEU A 9 30.21 -21.25 13.24
C LEU A 9 29.96 -19.73 13.21
N ALA A 10 28.80 -19.28 12.73
CA ALA A 10 28.42 -17.88 12.73
C ALA A 10 28.33 -17.29 14.16
N GLN A 11 27.79 -18.05 15.12
CA GLN A 11 27.76 -17.65 16.53
C GLN A 11 29.16 -17.48 17.13
N ILE A 12 30.09 -18.39 16.83
CA ILE A 12 31.49 -18.29 17.29
C ILE A 12 32.16 -17.04 16.70
N ILE A 13 31.98 -16.79 15.39
CA ILE A 13 32.50 -15.59 14.73
C ILE A 13 31.93 -14.32 15.37
N PHE A 14 30.63 -14.27 15.64
CA PHE A 14 29.99 -13.10 16.25
C PHE A 14 30.38 -12.89 17.70
N PHE A 15 30.61 -13.98 18.45
CA PHE A 15 31.16 -13.90 19.79
C PHE A 15 32.55 -13.25 19.76
N ILE A 16 33.43 -13.68 18.84
CA ILE A 16 34.77 -13.10 18.65
C ILE A 16 34.68 -11.62 18.24
N ILE A 17 33.81 -11.26 17.29
CA ILE A 17 33.60 -9.85 16.90
C ILE A 17 33.10 -9.03 18.09
N GLY A 18 32.18 -9.57 18.89
CA GLY A 18 31.64 -8.91 20.07
C GLY A 18 32.68 -8.69 21.17
N ILE A 19 33.62 -9.62 21.36
CA ILE A 19 34.76 -9.43 22.29
C ILE A 19 35.58 -8.22 21.85
N ASN A 20 35.81 -8.08 20.54
CA ASN A 20 36.67 -7.06 19.97
C ASN A 20 35.97 -5.70 19.73
N THR A 21 34.66 -5.59 19.93
CA THR A 21 33.89 -4.37 19.61
C THR A 21 32.99 -3.94 20.76
N SER A 22 31.97 -4.72 21.10
CA SER A 22 31.04 -4.44 22.18
C SER A 22 30.28 -5.72 22.58
N PRO A 23 30.06 -5.96 23.89
CA PRO A 23 29.21 -7.07 24.37
C PRO A 23 27.80 -7.07 23.77
N VAL A 24 27.28 -5.90 23.37
CA VAL A 24 25.96 -5.77 22.73
C VAL A 24 25.91 -6.50 21.38
N VAL A 25 27.02 -6.53 20.64
CA VAL A 25 27.13 -7.21 19.34
C VAL A 25 26.99 -8.72 19.50
N MET A 26 27.41 -9.28 20.63
CA MET A 26 27.25 -10.70 20.96
C MET A 26 25.78 -11.12 21.07
N ILE A 27 24.87 -10.19 21.35
CA ILE A 27 23.43 -10.46 21.51
C ILE A 27 22.67 -10.09 20.24
N ILE A 28 22.95 -8.92 19.66
CA ILE A 28 22.22 -8.42 18.49
C ILE A 28 22.43 -9.32 17.26
N LEU A 29 23.65 -9.77 16.99
CA LEU A 29 23.92 -10.56 15.79
C LEU A 29 23.25 -11.95 15.81
N PRO A 30 23.34 -12.74 16.90
CA PRO A 30 22.61 -14.01 16.98
C PRO A 30 21.09 -13.83 16.91
N LEU A 31 20.53 -12.83 17.61
CA LEU A 31 19.10 -12.51 17.51
C LEU A 31 18.71 -12.11 16.08
N GLY A 32 19.54 -11.31 15.41
CA GLY A 32 19.36 -10.91 14.02
C GLY A 32 19.29 -12.12 13.08
N LEU A 33 20.17 -13.11 13.25
CA LEU A 33 20.12 -14.35 12.47
C LEU A 33 18.88 -15.19 12.77
N ILE A 34 18.46 -15.28 14.04
CA ILE A 34 17.25 -16.02 14.42
C ILE A 34 16.02 -15.35 13.77
N ILE A 35 15.93 -14.03 13.82
CA ILE A 35 14.85 -13.26 13.19
C ILE A 35 14.91 -13.45 11.68
N PHE A 36 16.08 -13.32 11.05
CA PHE A 36 16.26 -13.52 9.61
C PHE A 36 15.81 -14.92 9.17
N TRP A 37 16.22 -15.96 9.89
CA TRP A 37 15.81 -17.33 9.62
C TRP A 37 14.31 -17.53 9.81
N TRP A 38 13.74 -16.98 10.88
CA TRP A 38 12.31 -17.04 11.12
C TRP A 38 11.52 -16.37 10.00
N LEU A 39 11.97 -15.21 9.50
CA LEU A 39 11.34 -14.50 8.39
C LEU A 39 11.42 -15.28 7.06
N ILE A 40 12.55 -15.92 6.75
CA ILE A 40 12.67 -16.83 5.59
C ILE A 40 11.65 -17.97 5.66
N ASN A 41 11.45 -18.53 6.86
CA ASN A 41 10.48 -19.61 7.08
C ASN A 41 9.03 -19.14 7.13
N ASN A 42 8.79 -17.82 7.23
CA ASN A 42 7.46 -17.24 7.30
C ASN A 42 7.29 -16.11 6.26
N PRO A 43 7.26 -16.42 4.94
CA PRO A 43 7.16 -15.39 3.90
C PRO A 43 5.93 -14.49 4.01
N ALA A 44 4.85 -14.97 4.64
CA ALA A 44 3.67 -14.16 4.96
C ALA A 44 4.00 -12.99 5.90
N ILE A 45 4.83 -13.21 6.92
CA ILE A 45 5.27 -12.18 7.85
C ILE A 45 6.26 -11.25 7.17
N SER A 46 7.18 -11.81 6.38
CA SER A 46 8.13 -11.04 5.57
C SER A 46 7.43 -10.11 4.58
N LEU A 47 6.32 -10.54 3.97
CA LEU A 47 5.46 -9.71 3.12
C LEU A 47 4.87 -8.53 3.90
N MET A 48 4.36 -8.77 5.12
CA MET A 48 3.86 -7.69 5.98
C MET A 48 4.98 -6.73 6.39
N PHE A 49 6.19 -7.23 6.66
CA PHE A 49 7.35 -6.38 6.93
C PHE A 49 7.75 -5.53 5.71
N LEU A 50 7.78 -6.13 4.51
CA LEU A 50 8.02 -5.39 3.27
C LEU A 50 6.95 -4.29 3.06
N SER A 51 5.69 -4.56 3.40
CA SER A 51 4.60 -3.58 3.37
C SER A 51 4.85 -2.40 4.32
N LEU A 52 5.38 -2.68 5.53
CA LEU A 52 5.70 -1.68 6.55
C LEU A 52 6.85 -0.75 6.17
N THR A 53 7.74 -1.15 5.26
CA THR A 53 8.88 -0.31 4.85
C THR A 53 8.46 1.05 4.33
N ALA A 54 7.23 1.19 3.82
CA ALA A 54 6.64 2.47 3.40
C ALA A 54 6.53 3.47 4.58
N ILE A 55 6.33 2.95 5.79
CA ILE A 55 6.14 3.73 7.02
C ILE A 55 7.45 3.86 7.81
N ILE A 56 8.17 2.75 8.02
CA ILE A 56 9.30 2.73 8.95
C ILE A 56 10.63 3.20 8.35
N LYS A 57 10.78 3.18 7.02
CA LYS A 57 12.07 3.47 6.37
C LYS A 57 12.57 4.88 6.67
N GLY A 58 11.70 5.88 6.58
CA GLY A 58 12.10 7.27 6.85
C GLY A 58 12.46 7.50 8.32
N TYR A 59 11.77 6.83 9.26
CA TYR A 59 12.19 6.81 10.66
C TYR A 59 13.62 6.27 10.79
N LEU A 60 13.88 5.10 10.23
CA LEU A 60 15.17 4.43 10.35
C LEU A 60 16.31 5.26 9.76
N ILE A 61 16.12 5.88 8.60
CA ILE A 61 17.10 6.78 7.99
C ILE A 61 17.39 7.98 8.91
N ASN A 62 16.35 8.62 9.45
CA ASN A 62 16.50 9.83 10.26
C ASN A 62 17.25 9.60 11.58
N TYR A 63 17.08 8.42 12.20
CA TYR A 63 17.66 8.12 13.52
C TYR A 63 18.91 7.24 13.45
N HIS A 64 19.15 6.55 12.34
CA HIS A 64 20.24 5.60 12.18
C HIS A 64 20.88 5.70 10.78
N PRO A 65 22.00 6.43 10.64
CA PRO A 65 22.64 6.71 9.33
C PRO A 65 22.98 5.48 8.49
N ILE A 66 23.17 4.30 9.11
CA ILE A 66 23.43 3.05 8.39
C ILE A 66 22.35 2.70 7.35
N PHE A 67 21.10 3.12 7.57
CA PHE A 67 19.99 2.85 6.65
C PHE A 67 19.92 3.81 5.45
N GLU A 68 20.79 4.80 5.37
CA GLU A 68 21.01 5.55 4.12
C GLU A 68 21.73 4.69 3.08
N ILE A 69 22.63 3.80 3.55
CA ILE A 69 23.40 2.87 2.72
C ILE A 69 22.65 1.55 2.57
N ILE A 70 22.08 1.05 3.67
CA ILE A 70 21.40 -0.24 3.73
C ILE A 70 19.90 -0.07 3.51
N ASP A 71 19.42 -0.39 2.31
CA ASP A 71 17.99 -0.29 1.99
C ASP A 71 17.19 -1.47 2.58
N ILE A 72 16.42 -1.20 3.64
CA ILE A 72 15.56 -2.19 4.29
C ILE A 72 14.50 -2.80 3.37
N THR A 73 14.06 -2.07 2.33
CA THR A 73 13.09 -2.58 1.35
C THR A 73 13.75 -3.64 0.47
N VAL A 74 15.03 -3.46 0.13
CA VAL A 74 15.82 -4.47 -0.58
C VAL A 74 16.05 -5.70 0.31
N ILE A 75 16.45 -5.51 1.57
CA ILE A 75 16.64 -6.63 2.52
C ILE A 75 15.35 -7.44 2.67
N ALA A 76 14.23 -6.79 2.94
CA ALA A 76 12.94 -7.46 3.07
C ALA A 76 12.55 -8.23 1.80
N THR A 77 12.85 -7.66 0.63
CA THR A 77 12.63 -8.31 -0.67
C THR A 77 13.49 -9.57 -0.82
N ILE A 78 14.78 -9.50 -0.49
CA ILE A 78 15.70 -10.65 -0.53
C ILE A 78 15.22 -11.77 0.39
N ILE A 79 14.83 -11.44 1.63
CA ILE A 79 14.30 -12.39 2.61
C ILE A 79 13.08 -13.14 2.06
N ILE A 80 12.14 -12.41 1.45
CA ILE A 80 10.96 -13.01 0.81
C ILE A 80 11.39 -13.97 -0.29
N TRP A 81 12.25 -13.55 -1.22
CA TRP A 81 12.69 -14.39 -2.33
C TRP A 81 13.42 -15.65 -1.86
N ILE A 82 14.28 -15.57 -0.85
CA ILE A 82 14.92 -16.76 -0.25
C ILE A 82 13.83 -17.72 0.29
N GLY A 83 12.82 -17.19 1.00
CA GLY A 83 11.69 -17.96 1.48
C GLY A 83 10.87 -18.61 0.35
N LEU A 84 10.58 -17.87 -0.72
CA LEU A 84 9.84 -18.36 -1.89
C LEU A 84 10.61 -19.41 -2.69
N ILE A 85 11.93 -19.25 -2.86
CA ILE A 85 12.82 -20.23 -3.48
C ILE A 85 12.87 -21.50 -2.63
N LYS A 86 12.96 -21.37 -1.31
CA LYS A 86 12.88 -22.53 -0.41
C LYS A 86 11.56 -23.29 -0.56
N MET A 87 10.43 -22.57 -0.62
CA MET A 87 9.13 -23.19 -0.87
C MET A 87 9.07 -23.88 -2.24
N PHE A 88 9.68 -23.27 -3.27
CA PHE A 88 9.78 -23.88 -4.60
C PHE A 88 10.56 -25.19 -4.58
N ILE A 89 11.70 -25.24 -3.91
CA ILE A 89 12.54 -26.44 -3.83
C ILE A 89 11.83 -27.58 -3.10
N ASN A 90 11.05 -27.26 -2.06
CA ASN A 90 10.37 -28.26 -1.25
C ASN A 90 9.06 -28.77 -1.86
N ASP A 91 8.22 -27.86 -2.36
CA ASP A 91 6.83 -28.16 -2.75
C ASP A 91 6.54 -27.86 -4.23
N GLY A 92 7.44 -27.17 -4.93
CA GLY A 92 7.15 -26.52 -6.21
C GLY A 92 6.22 -25.31 -6.08
N TRP A 93 6.11 -24.53 -7.17
CA TRP A 93 5.08 -23.48 -7.29
C TRP A 93 3.86 -24.03 -8.04
N ASN A 94 2.90 -24.58 -7.30
CA ASN A 94 1.66 -25.07 -7.88
C ASN A 94 0.61 -23.93 -8.01
N ILE A 95 0.82 -23.04 -8.99
CA ILE A 95 -0.12 -21.96 -9.30
C ILE A 95 -1.12 -22.44 -10.35
N SER A 96 -2.41 -22.30 -10.04
CA SER A 96 -3.51 -22.66 -10.94
C SER A 96 -3.43 -21.94 -12.28
N LYS A 97 -3.78 -22.63 -13.38
CA LYS A 97 -3.80 -22.07 -14.74
C LYS A 97 -4.64 -20.79 -14.83
N ASN A 98 -5.74 -20.72 -14.09
CA ASN A 98 -6.64 -19.56 -14.07
C ASN A 98 -5.99 -18.30 -13.45
N LEU A 99 -5.00 -18.48 -12.57
CA LEU A 99 -4.27 -17.39 -11.94
C LEU A 99 -3.03 -16.96 -12.73
N LYS A 100 -2.51 -17.84 -13.61
CA LYS A 100 -1.33 -17.52 -14.43
C LYS A 100 -1.59 -16.38 -15.40
N GLU A 101 -2.80 -16.24 -15.94
CA GLU A 101 -3.14 -15.17 -16.89
C GLU A 101 -2.92 -13.79 -16.26
N VAL A 102 -3.41 -13.53 -15.04
CA VAL A 102 -3.24 -12.23 -14.38
C VAL A 102 -1.78 -11.98 -13.98
N ILE A 103 -1.04 -13.04 -13.67
CA ILE A 103 0.41 -12.96 -13.40
C ILE A 103 1.18 -12.57 -14.67
N TYR A 104 0.88 -13.21 -15.81
CA TYR A 104 1.51 -12.87 -17.08
C TYR A 104 1.18 -11.45 -17.54
N LEU A 105 -0.04 -10.97 -17.31
CA LEU A 105 -0.38 -9.57 -17.58
C LEU A 105 0.44 -8.59 -16.73
N PHE A 106 0.64 -8.89 -15.44
CA PHE A 106 1.45 -8.03 -14.56
C PHE A 106 2.94 -8.06 -14.94
N LEU A 107 3.48 -9.23 -15.28
CA LEU A 107 4.85 -9.39 -15.78
C LEU A 107 5.04 -8.65 -17.11
N PHE A 108 4.08 -8.79 -18.03
CA PHE A 108 4.10 -8.11 -19.32
C PHE A 108 4.05 -6.58 -19.15
N PHE A 109 3.26 -6.09 -18.19
CA PHE A 109 3.28 -4.68 -17.82
C PHE A 109 4.66 -4.22 -17.33
N GLY A 110 5.33 -5.03 -16.50
CA GLY A 110 6.72 -4.77 -16.07
C GLY A 110 7.73 -4.76 -17.22
N ILE A 111 7.55 -5.63 -18.23
CA ILE A 111 8.37 -5.66 -19.46
C ILE A 111 8.14 -4.40 -20.28
N ILE A 112 6.88 -3.97 -20.51
CA ILE A 112 6.58 -2.73 -21.23
C ILE A 112 7.22 -1.53 -20.52
N LEU A 113 7.09 -1.45 -19.20
CA LEU A 113 7.74 -0.43 -18.39
C LEU A 113 9.27 -0.46 -18.59
N GLY A 114 9.89 -1.64 -18.62
CA GLY A 114 11.32 -1.81 -18.89
C GLY A 114 11.73 -1.38 -20.30
N LEU A 115 11.00 -1.80 -21.33
CA LEU A 115 11.25 -1.43 -22.73
C LEU A 115 11.11 0.09 -22.95
N SER A 116 10.24 0.73 -22.17
CA SER A 116 10.05 2.18 -22.23
C SER A 116 11.29 3.00 -21.83
N TYR A 117 12.29 2.36 -21.21
CA TYR A 117 13.59 2.97 -20.94
C TYR A 117 14.32 3.40 -22.21
N LEU A 118 14.11 2.70 -23.33
CA LEU A 118 14.84 2.94 -24.57
C LEU A 118 14.58 4.32 -25.19
N TYR A 119 13.48 4.97 -24.80
CA TYR A 119 13.07 6.28 -25.33
C TYR A 119 12.69 7.29 -24.25
N THR A 120 12.90 6.99 -22.96
CA THR A 120 12.53 7.92 -21.89
C THR A 120 13.40 9.18 -21.91
N PRO A 121 12.81 10.39 -21.83
CA PRO A 121 13.54 11.64 -21.66
C PRO A 121 14.04 11.84 -20.21
N SER A 122 13.81 10.87 -19.33
CA SER A 122 14.12 10.93 -17.90
C SER A 122 14.78 9.63 -17.44
N PRO A 123 16.02 9.36 -17.88
CA PRO A 123 16.68 8.08 -17.65
C PRO A 123 16.99 7.76 -16.18
N GLU A 124 17.36 8.72 -15.33
CA GLU A 124 17.70 8.44 -13.94
C GLU A 124 16.45 8.04 -13.14
N TYR A 125 15.41 8.88 -13.19
CA TYR A 125 14.15 8.60 -12.52
C TYR A 125 13.43 7.41 -13.16
N GLY A 126 13.45 7.31 -14.49
CA GLY A 126 12.89 6.19 -15.24
C GLY A 126 13.52 4.86 -14.83
N LEU A 127 14.85 4.77 -14.78
CA LEU A 127 15.55 3.56 -14.31
C LEU A 127 15.18 3.23 -12.87
N MET A 128 15.19 4.21 -11.98
CA MET A 128 14.79 4.01 -10.58
C MET A 128 13.35 3.49 -10.49
N LYS A 129 12.44 4.01 -11.32
CA LYS A 129 11.03 3.58 -11.37
C LYS A 129 10.91 2.14 -11.86
N ILE A 130 11.60 1.78 -12.95
CA ILE A 130 11.63 0.42 -13.52
C ILE A 130 12.16 -0.58 -12.51
N VAL A 131 13.31 -0.29 -11.88
CA VAL A 131 13.94 -1.18 -10.91
C VAL A 131 13.02 -1.40 -9.71
N ARG A 132 12.46 -0.33 -9.14
CA ARG A 132 11.53 -0.44 -7.99
C ARG A 132 10.27 -1.23 -8.32
N PHE A 133 9.74 -1.08 -9.54
CA PHE A 133 8.55 -1.81 -9.95
C PHE A 133 8.86 -3.30 -10.11
N ASN A 134 9.89 -3.62 -10.90
CA ASN A 134 10.27 -5.01 -11.19
C ASN A 134 10.90 -5.74 -10.01
N THR A 135 11.26 -5.04 -8.94
CA THR A 135 11.72 -5.65 -7.68
C THR A 135 10.61 -5.65 -6.63
N PHE A 136 10.20 -4.48 -6.13
CA PHE A 136 9.33 -4.38 -4.95
C PHE A 136 7.86 -4.64 -5.28
N ALA A 137 7.32 -3.99 -6.32
CA ALA A 137 5.93 -4.20 -6.72
C ALA A 137 5.71 -5.63 -7.19
N LEU A 138 6.63 -6.18 -7.98
CA LEU A 138 6.60 -7.56 -8.43
C LEU A 138 6.63 -8.55 -7.26
N THR A 139 7.54 -8.36 -6.30
CA THR A 139 7.61 -9.23 -5.11
C THR A 139 6.30 -9.19 -4.33
N MET A 140 5.77 -7.99 -4.08
CA MET A 140 4.51 -7.82 -3.36
C MET A 140 3.30 -8.44 -4.08
N PHE A 141 3.30 -8.42 -5.42
CA PHE A 141 2.23 -8.99 -6.23
C PHE A 141 2.33 -10.53 -6.34
N LEU A 142 3.52 -11.10 -6.53
CA LEU A 142 3.69 -12.53 -6.71
C LEU A 142 3.55 -13.33 -5.41
N THR A 143 4.02 -12.78 -4.29
CA THR A 143 4.10 -13.50 -3.01
C THR A 143 2.75 -14.10 -2.57
N PRO A 144 1.61 -13.36 -2.59
CA PRO A 144 0.31 -13.89 -2.18
C PRO A 144 -0.13 -15.15 -2.93
N PHE A 145 0.13 -15.24 -4.25
CA PHE A 145 -0.23 -16.40 -5.06
C PHE A 145 0.52 -17.68 -4.67
N ILE A 146 1.69 -17.55 -4.02
CA ILE A 146 2.52 -18.68 -3.62
C ILE A 146 2.21 -19.09 -2.17
N ILE A 147 1.92 -18.13 -1.29
CA ILE A 147 1.74 -18.38 0.15
C ILE A 147 0.30 -18.69 0.56
N ILE A 148 -0.71 -18.23 -0.18
CA ILE A 148 -2.12 -18.47 0.14
C ILE A 148 -2.57 -19.72 -0.60
N LYS A 149 -2.46 -20.87 0.07
CA LYS A 149 -2.84 -22.19 -0.47
C LYS A 149 -4.22 -22.66 0.01
N SER A 150 -4.69 -22.17 1.15
CA SER A 150 -6.04 -22.42 1.68
C SER A 150 -6.61 -21.17 2.38
N PRO A 151 -7.90 -21.17 2.73
CA PRO A 151 -8.51 -20.09 3.52
C PRO A 151 -7.86 -19.87 4.89
N LYS A 152 -7.22 -20.91 5.46
CA LYS A 152 -6.48 -20.78 6.73
C LYS A 152 -5.29 -19.83 6.59
N GLU A 153 -4.51 -19.92 5.51
CA GLU A 153 -3.40 -19.01 5.27
C GLU A 153 -3.86 -17.59 4.99
N SER A 154 -4.98 -17.41 4.26
CA SER A 154 -5.56 -16.09 4.04
C SER A 154 -6.00 -15.42 5.35
N LYS A 155 -6.71 -16.17 6.22
CA LYS A 155 -7.07 -15.70 7.57
C LYS A 155 -5.83 -15.38 8.42
N ARG A 156 -4.79 -16.21 8.37
CA ARG A 156 -3.53 -15.96 9.08
C ARG A 156 -2.87 -14.66 8.63
N LEU A 157 -2.81 -14.41 7.33
CA LEU A 157 -2.28 -13.16 6.78
C LEU A 157 -3.11 -11.95 7.23
N LEU A 158 -4.43 -12.10 7.30
CA LEU A 158 -5.33 -11.05 7.76
C LEU A 158 -5.09 -10.71 9.23
N TYR A 159 -4.85 -11.70 10.10
CA TYR A 159 -4.45 -11.44 11.49
C TYR A 159 -3.14 -10.66 11.59
N TYR A 160 -2.13 -10.98 10.77
CA TYR A 160 -0.89 -10.20 10.74
C TYR A 160 -1.13 -8.75 10.28
N PHE A 161 -2.01 -8.56 9.30
CA PHE A 161 -2.37 -7.23 8.85
C PHE A 161 -3.15 -6.43 9.91
N TYR A 162 -4.06 -7.06 10.66
CA TYR A 162 -4.73 -6.44 11.80
C TYR A 162 -3.77 -6.04 12.91
N PHE A 163 -2.82 -6.91 13.23
CA PHE A 163 -1.76 -6.59 14.20
C PHE A 163 -0.95 -5.36 13.75
N LEU A 164 -0.60 -5.31 12.46
CA LEU A 164 0.07 -4.16 11.86
C LEU A 164 -0.75 -2.87 11.96
N LEU A 165 -2.06 -2.93 11.66
CA LEU A 165 -2.96 -1.77 11.80
C LEU A 165 -3.05 -1.30 13.25
N ALA A 166 -3.13 -2.23 14.20
CA ALA A 166 -3.16 -1.92 15.62
C ALA A 166 -1.87 -1.21 16.08
N ILE A 167 -0.69 -1.64 15.60
CA ILE A 167 0.58 -0.96 15.85
C ILE A 167 0.56 0.46 15.28
N ILE A 168 0.15 0.63 14.01
CA ILE A 168 0.11 1.96 13.36
C ILE A 168 -0.83 2.90 14.12
N ALA A 169 -2.06 2.47 14.39
CA ALA A 169 -3.03 3.26 15.13
C ALA A 169 -2.54 3.56 16.55
N GLY A 170 -1.96 2.58 17.24
CA GLY A 170 -1.38 2.73 18.57
C GLY A 170 -0.29 3.80 18.62
N ILE A 171 0.68 3.76 17.70
CA ILE A 171 1.75 4.78 17.63
C ILE A 171 1.15 6.17 17.37
N MET A 172 0.18 6.28 16.45
CA MET A 172 -0.46 7.56 16.16
C MET A 172 -1.23 8.13 17.37
N LEU A 173 -1.95 7.28 18.10
CA LEU A 173 -2.66 7.70 19.31
C LEU A 173 -1.71 8.08 20.43
N LEU A 174 -0.63 7.31 20.63
CA LEU A 174 0.41 7.65 21.61
C LEU A 174 1.05 9.00 21.31
N GLN A 175 1.35 9.28 20.05
CA GLN A 175 1.84 10.60 19.63
C GLN A 175 0.82 11.70 19.89
N PHE A 176 -0.45 11.45 19.58
CA PHE A 176 -1.51 12.42 19.83
C PHE A 176 -1.63 12.75 21.32
N VAL A 177 -1.67 11.74 22.19
CA VAL A 177 -1.68 11.93 23.65
C VAL A 177 -0.42 12.65 24.11
N TYR A 178 0.75 12.24 23.63
CA TYR A 178 2.02 12.90 23.96
C TYR A 178 1.99 14.39 23.63
N PHE A 179 1.53 14.76 22.44
CA PHE A 179 1.39 16.16 22.05
C PHE A 179 0.37 16.90 22.92
N LEU A 180 -0.79 16.31 23.21
CA LEU A 180 -1.80 16.92 24.08
C LEU A 180 -1.26 17.23 25.48
N THR A 181 -0.40 16.36 26.01
CA THR A 181 0.23 16.54 27.33
C THR A 181 1.44 17.47 27.31
N TRP A 182 1.97 17.79 26.12
CA TRP A 182 3.05 18.75 25.98
C TRP A 182 2.45 20.14 26.21
N GLY A 183 2.87 20.83 27.28
CA GLY A 183 2.25 22.07 27.79
C GLY A 183 2.12 23.26 26.82
N ASN A 184 2.48 23.12 25.55
CA ASN A 184 2.12 24.03 24.48
C ASN A 184 1.73 23.29 23.18
N PHE A 185 0.64 22.52 23.25
CA PHE A 185 0.08 21.76 22.14
C PHE A 185 -0.10 22.58 20.84
N ALA A 186 -0.51 23.84 20.97
CA ALA A 186 -0.71 24.75 19.83
C ALA A 186 0.60 25.07 19.10
N VAL A 187 1.70 25.34 19.83
CA VAL A 187 3.01 25.61 19.21
C VAL A 187 3.60 24.36 18.56
N VAL A 188 3.47 23.19 19.20
CA VAL A 188 3.98 21.94 18.62
C VAL A 188 3.23 21.57 17.35
N LEU A 189 1.91 21.76 17.32
CA LEU A 189 1.11 21.55 16.11
C LEU A 189 1.33 22.60 15.02
N ALA A 190 1.58 23.86 15.39
CA ALA A 190 1.94 24.89 14.42
C ALA A 190 3.25 24.53 13.68
N TYR A 191 4.19 23.88 14.38
CA TYR A 191 5.43 23.37 13.78
C TYR A 191 5.22 22.13 12.91
N TRP A 192 4.41 21.17 13.36
CA TRP A 192 4.32 19.85 12.70
C TRP A 192 3.18 19.76 11.67
N ASN A 193 2.14 20.58 11.78
CA ASN A 193 0.95 20.70 10.90
C ASN A 193 0.15 19.40 10.64
N ARG A 194 0.66 18.24 11.09
CA ARG A 194 0.11 16.89 10.98
C ARG A 194 0.72 16.01 12.07
N ILE A 195 -0.06 15.04 12.55
CA ILE A 195 0.44 13.99 13.44
C ILE A 195 0.70 12.74 12.60
N SER A 196 1.93 12.24 12.62
CA SER A 196 2.30 11.00 11.94
C SER A 196 3.51 10.36 12.60
N ILE A 197 3.67 9.06 12.34
CA ILE A 197 4.83 8.28 12.76
C ILE A 197 6.09 9.04 12.33
N PRO A 198 7.08 9.27 13.21
CA PRO A 198 8.18 10.18 12.89
C PRO A 198 8.95 9.67 11.67
N GLY A 199 9.30 10.54 10.74
CA GLY A 199 9.95 10.16 9.48
C GLY A 199 9.05 9.41 8.48
N ALA A 200 7.83 9.02 8.84
CA ALA A 200 6.89 8.40 7.90
C ALA A 200 6.15 9.47 7.09
N ASN A 201 5.74 9.11 5.86
CA ASN A 201 4.84 9.94 5.09
C ASN A 201 3.40 9.82 5.66
N PRO A 202 2.76 10.92 6.11
CA PRO A 202 1.42 10.87 6.70
C PRO A 202 0.35 10.32 5.76
N ILE A 203 0.54 10.47 4.45
CA ILE A 203 -0.36 9.94 3.42
C ILE A 203 -0.27 8.41 3.38
N GLN A 204 0.94 7.84 3.48
CA GLN A 204 1.12 6.39 3.45
C GLN A 204 0.52 5.74 4.70
N VAL A 205 0.76 6.33 5.87
CA VAL A 205 0.18 5.88 7.14
C VAL A 205 -1.35 5.87 7.09
N SER A 206 -1.96 6.97 6.64
CA SER A 206 -3.42 7.09 6.54
C SER A 206 -4.04 6.19 5.46
N ARG A 207 -3.30 5.83 4.41
CA ARG A 207 -3.75 4.84 3.42
C ARG A 207 -3.84 3.43 4.02
N PHE A 208 -2.89 3.02 4.87
CA PHE A 208 -3.01 1.75 5.60
C PHE A 208 -4.24 1.76 6.52
N LEU A 209 -4.44 2.85 7.26
CA LEU A 209 -5.61 3.01 8.10
C LEU A 209 -6.92 3.01 7.31
N ALA A 210 -6.95 3.59 6.11
CA ALA A 210 -8.11 3.54 5.21
C ALA A 210 -8.49 2.12 4.78
N ILE A 211 -7.52 1.24 4.58
CA ILE A 211 -7.77 -0.20 4.37
C ILE A 211 -8.49 -0.78 5.60
N GLY A 212 -7.97 -0.49 6.80
CA GLY A 212 -8.58 -0.95 8.05
C GLY A 212 -10.02 -0.45 8.22
N ALA A 213 -10.27 0.82 7.90
CA ALA A 213 -11.62 1.38 7.90
C ALA A 213 -12.54 0.64 6.93
N ALA A 214 -12.08 0.35 5.71
CA ALA A 214 -12.83 -0.41 4.72
C ALA A 214 -13.20 -1.81 5.23
N MET A 215 -12.26 -2.48 5.90
CA MET A 215 -12.48 -3.79 6.51
C MET A 215 -13.54 -3.72 7.62
N MET A 216 -13.48 -2.71 8.50
CA MET A 216 -14.49 -2.54 9.54
C MET A 216 -15.87 -2.25 8.95
N ILE A 217 -15.96 -1.42 7.90
CA ILE A 217 -17.22 -1.14 7.19
C ILE A 217 -17.79 -2.42 6.57
N ALA A 218 -16.95 -3.25 5.94
CA ALA A 218 -17.40 -4.53 5.40
C ALA A 218 -17.96 -5.46 6.49
N LEU A 219 -17.34 -5.50 7.68
CA LEU A 219 -17.89 -6.25 8.82
C LEU A 219 -19.21 -5.68 9.32
N LEU A 220 -19.36 -4.35 9.42
CA LEU A 220 -20.61 -3.70 9.81
C LEU A 220 -21.76 -4.07 8.84
N ILE A 221 -21.49 -4.12 7.54
CA ILE A 221 -22.48 -4.51 6.53
C ILE A 221 -22.91 -5.98 6.73
N ARG A 222 -21.94 -6.88 6.89
CA ARG A 222 -22.16 -8.34 6.89
C ARG A 222 -22.66 -8.89 8.23
N LYS A 223 -22.30 -8.27 9.36
CA LYS A 223 -22.66 -8.76 10.70
C LYS A 223 -24.00 -8.23 11.19
N LYS A 224 -24.51 -8.84 12.25
CA LYS A 224 -25.71 -8.37 12.97
C LYS A 224 -25.36 -7.12 13.78
N PRO A 225 -26.30 -6.19 14.01
CA PRO A 225 -26.04 -4.97 14.79
C PRO A 225 -25.46 -5.24 16.19
N SER A 226 -25.91 -6.29 16.88
CA SER A 226 -25.40 -6.68 18.21
C SER A 226 -23.92 -7.06 18.22
N GLU A 227 -23.43 -7.63 17.12
CA GLU A 227 -22.02 -8.03 16.93
C GLU A 227 -21.18 -6.88 16.35
N SER A 228 -21.82 -5.77 15.95
CA SER A 228 -21.20 -4.71 15.15
C SER A 228 -20.62 -3.56 15.97
N ILE A 229 -20.98 -3.46 17.26
CA ILE A 229 -20.56 -2.38 18.15
C ILE A 229 -19.02 -2.29 18.23
N ILE A 230 -18.34 -3.43 18.36
CA ILE A 230 -16.88 -3.47 18.43
C ILE A 230 -16.22 -2.95 17.15
N TYR A 231 -16.77 -3.28 15.98
CA TYR A 231 -16.24 -2.80 14.69
C TYR A 231 -16.49 -1.31 14.50
N PHE A 232 -17.61 -0.79 15.00
CA PHE A 232 -17.89 0.64 15.00
C PHE A 232 -16.91 1.42 15.90
N PHE A 233 -16.61 0.88 17.07
CA PHE A 233 -15.62 1.47 17.98
C PHE A 233 -14.20 1.48 17.34
N ILE A 234 -13.77 0.35 16.76
CA ILE A 234 -12.49 0.26 16.04
C ILE A 234 -12.47 1.21 14.84
N LEU A 235 -13.55 1.27 14.06
CA LEU A 235 -13.68 2.21 12.94
C LEU A 235 -13.53 3.66 13.41
N SER A 236 -14.15 4.03 14.53
CA SER A 236 -14.06 5.38 15.10
C SER A 236 -12.61 5.73 15.49
N ILE A 237 -11.87 4.80 16.10
CA ILE A 237 -10.45 4.97 16.39
C ILE A 237 -9.64 5.17 15.11
N ILE A 238 -9.89 4.34 14.08
CA ILE A 238 -9.20 4.45 12.80
C ILE A 238 -9.49 5.80 12.13
N LEU A 239 -10.75 6.21 12.07
CA LEU A 239 -11.16 7.51 11.50
C LEU A 239 -10.51 8.68 12.23
N LEU A 240 -10.47 8.65 13.57
CA LEU A 240 -9.74 9.63 14.37
C LEU A 240 -8.28 9.70 13.93
N THR A 241 -7.56 8.57 13.88
CA THR A 241 -6.14 8.55 13.46
C THR A 241 -5.92 9.07 12.03
N ILE A 242 -6.85 8.82 11.10
CA ILE A 242 -6.78 9.39 9.75
C ILE A 242 -6.95 10.91 9.78
N ILE A 243 -7.90 11.44 10.56
CA ILE A 243 -8.09 12.89 10.71
C ILE A 243 -6.83 13.53 11.30
N LEU A 244 -6.23 12.91 12.33
CA LEU A 244 -4.98 13.37 12.95
C LEU A 244 -3.80 13.43 11.95
N SER A 245 -3.79 12.56 10.95
CA SER A 245 -2.78 12.61 9.87
C SER A 245 -2.91 13.83 8.94
N GLY A 246 -4.06 14.53 8.98
CA GLY A 246 -4.37 15.64 8.07
C GLY A 246 -4.49 15.23 6.60
N SER A 247 -4.74 13.95 6.30
CA SER A 247 -4.76 13.43 4.92
C SER A 247 -6.20 13.32 4.38
N ARG A 248 -6.59 14.25 3.49
CA ARG A 248 -7.94 14.28 2.86
C ARG A 248 -8.22 13.11 1.93
N GLY A 249 -7.23 12.73 1.10
CA GLY A 249 -7.39 11.70 0.06
C GLY A 249 -7.87 10.35 0.61
N PRO A 250 -7.29 9.82 1.69
CA PRO A 250 -7.75 8.59 2.34
C PRO A 250 -9.19 8.63 2.84
N LEU A 251 -9.67 9.75 3.41
CA LEU A 251 -11.09 9.87 3.81
C LEU A 251 -12.04 9.76 2.61
N ILE A 252 -11.74 10.48 1.52
CA ILE A 252 -12.51 10.39 0.26
C ILE A 252 -12.47 8.95 -0.27
N SER A 253 -11.31 8.31 -0.18
CA SER A 253 -11.11 6.93 -0.65
C SER A 253 -11.92 5.91 0.15
N ILE A 254 -12.08 6.10 1.47
CA ILE A 254 -12.97 5.26 2.29
C ILE A 254 -14.40 5.40 1.82
N ILE A 255 -14.90 6.62 1.63
CA ILE A 255 -16.29 6.88 1.24
C ILE A 255 -16.57 6.27 -0.14
N LEU A 256 -15.81 6.68 -1.15
CA LEU A 256 -16.02 6.23 -2.53
C LEU A 256 -15.70 4.73 -2.70
N GLY A 257 -14.59 4.27 -2.13
CA GLY A 257 -14.16 2.88 -2.24
C GLY A 257 -15.08 1.91 -1.51
N SER A 258 -15.59 2.26 -0.32
CA SER A 258 -16.57 1.43 0.38
C SER A 258 -17.90 1.42 -0.35
N PHE A 259 -18.34 2.55 -0.93
CA PHE A 259 -19.54 2.62 -1.75
C PHE A 259 -19.44 1.70 -2.99
N ILE A 260 -18.32 1.78 -3.72
CA ILE A 260 -18.06 0.93 -4.89
C ILE A 260 -17.99 -0.55 -4.48
N TYR A 261 -17.26 -0.86 -3.41
CA TYR A 261 -17.18 -2.22 -2.86
C TYR A 261 -18.59 -2.77 -2.61
N ALA A 262 -19.41 -1.97 -1.94
CA ALA A 262 -20.69 -2.45 -1.47
C ALA A 262 -21.70 -2.64 -2.63
N ILE A 263 -21.68 -1.77 -3.65
CA ILE A 263 -22.46 -1.97 -4.89
C ILE A 263 -21.94 -3.14 -5.72
N ALA A 264 -20.63 -3.38 -5.74
CA ALA A 264 -20.05 -4.44 -6.55
C ALA A 264 -20.18 -5.83 -5.92
N TYR A 265 -20.09 -5.93 -4.59
CA TYR A 265 -19.93 -7.19 -3.86
C TYR A 265 -21.01 -7.46 -2.79
N GLU A 266 -21.79 -6.46 -2.36
CA GLU A 266 -22.75 -6.58 -1.24
C GLU A 266 -24.14 -6.02 -1.58
N ARG A 267 -24.59 -6.19 -2.84
CA ARG A 267 -25.85 -5.60 -3.36
C ARG A 267 -27.10 -5.93 -2.55
N ASN A 268 -27.11 -7.05 -1.83
CA ASN A 268 -28.24 -7.45 -1.00
C ASN A 268 -28.34 -6.65 0.32
N HIS A 269 -27.35 -5.80 0.61
CA HIS A 269 -27.24 -5.05 1.87
C HIS A 269 -27.29 -3.52 1.68
N LEU A 270 -27.84 -3.01 0.56
CA LEU A 270 -27.86 -1.58 0.21
C LEU A 270 -28.36 -0.65 1.33
N ASN A 271 -29.41 -1.04 2.07
CA ASN A 271 -29.91 -0.21 3.17
C ASN A 271 -28.89 -0.05 4.31
N LYS A 272 -28.17 -1.14 4.66
CA LYS A 272 -27.09 -1.07 5.65
C LYS A 272 -25.92 -0.24 5.12
N ILE A 273 -25.65 -0.30 3.81
CA ILE A 273 -24.59 0.47 3.17
C ILE A 273 -24.85 1.96 3.31
N PHE A 274 -26.05 2.42 2.98
CA PHE A 274 -26.44 3.82 3.18
C PHE A 274 -26.36 4.22 4.65
N LEU A 275 -26.88 3.39 5.56
CA LEU A 275 -26.82 3.65 7.00
C LEU A 275 -25.37 3.82 7.50
N TYR A 276 -24.48 2.86 7.23
CA TYR A 276 -23.11 2.93 7.73
C TYR A 276 -22.26 3.99 7.02
N ALA A 277 -22.55 4.30 5.74
CA ALA A 277 -21.96 5.44 5.06
C ALA A 277 -22.37 6.76 5.71
N SER A 278 -23.67 6.95 5.99
CA SER A 278 -24.18 8.14 6.70
C SER A 278 -23.59 8.25 8.10
N VAL A 279 -23.51 7.14 8.83
CA VAL A 279 -22.89 7.09 10.16
C VAL A 279 -21.40 7.43 10.10
N ALA A 280 -20.65 6.89 9.12
CA ALA A 280 -19.23 7.22 8.96
C ALA A 280 -19.02 8.70 8.61
N ILE A 281 -19.83 9.27 7.71
CA ILE A 281 -19.80 10.70 7.38
C ILE A 281 -20.13 11.54 8.61
N ALA A 282 -21.21 11.22 9.32
CA ALA A 282 -21.59 11.90 10.55
C ALA A 282 -20.47 11.83 11.61
N THR A 283 -19.82 10.67 11.75
CA THR A 283 -18.67 10.48 12.65
C THR A 283 -17.50 11.37 12.26
N ILE A 284 -17.15 11.44 10.97
CA ILE A 284 -16.08 12.31 10.48
C ILE A 284 -16.41 13.78 10.76
N VAL A 285 -17.63 14.21 10.40
CA VAL A 285 -18.08 15.60 10.60
C VAL A 285 -18.05 15.96 12.09
N PHE A 286 -18.59 15.09 12.95
CA PHE A 286 -18.57 15.27 14.40
C PHE A 286 -17.15 15.38 14.94
N MET A 287 -16.22 14.50 14.53
CA MET A 287 -14.82 14.57 14.93
C MET A 287 -14.13 15.86 14.45
N LEU A 288 -14.43 16.34 13.24
CA LEU A 288 -13.87 17.59 12.71
C LEU A 288 -14.33 18.83 13.50
N PHE A 289 -15.52 18.79 14.12
CA PHE A 289 -15.98 19.86 15.01
C PHE A 289 -15.48 19.72 16.45
N LEU A 290 -15.22 18.51 16.93
CA LEU A 290 -14.68 18.27 18.27
C LEU A 290 -13.18 18.57 18.40
N LEU A 291 -12.41 18.34 17.33
CA LEU A 291 -10.96 18.47 17.38
C LEU A 291 -10.52 19.95 17.27
N PRO A 292 -9.37 20.30 17.88
CA PRO A 292 -8.81 21.65 17.80
C PRO A 292 -8.64 22.14 16.36
N GLU A 293 -8.91 23.43 16.11
CA GLU A 293 -8.88 24.05 14.78
C GLU A 293 -7.56 23.80 14.04
N ASN A 294 -6.42 23.83 14.73
CA ASN A 294 -5.10 23.56 14.14
C ASN A 294 -4.99 22.19 13.44
N LEU A 295 -5.80 21.20 13.85
CA LEU A 295 -5.86 19.87 13.22
C LEU A 295 -6.88 19.80 12.08
N THR A 296 -7.93 20.62 12.15
CA THR A 296 -9.13 20.49 11.30
C THR A 296 -9.23 21.58 10.23
N GLN A 297 -8.54 22.71 10.39
CA GLN A 297 -8.51 23.83 9.45
C GLN A 297 -8.13 23.36 8.05
N ARG A 298 -7.18 22.43 7.97
CA ARG A 298 -6.76 21.84 6.70
C ARG A 298 -7.80 20.91 6.10
N PHE A 299 -8.98 20.66 6.67
CA PHE A 299 -10.09 20.00 5.98
C PHE A 299 -11.11 21.02 5.45
N PHE A 300 -11.20 22.20 6.07
CA PHE A 300 -12.10 23.28 5.67
C PHE A 300 -11.49 24.23 4.63
N ASP A 301 -10.18 24.50 4.72
CA ASP A 301 -9.50 25.42 3.81
C ASP A 301 -8.98 24.69 2.56
N ILE A 302 -9.75 24.79 1.47
CA ILE A 302 -9.44 24.19 0.16
C ILE A 302 -8.28 24.91 -0.54
N SER A 303 -7.99 26.16 -0.15
CA SER A 303 -6.94 27.00 -0.74
C SER A 303 -5.54 26.65 -0.21
N GLN A 304 -5.44 26.11 1.01
CA GLN A 304 -4.17 25.63 1.58
C GLN A 304 -3.63 24.45 0.77
N GLY A 305 -2.43 24.62 0.22
CA GLY A 305 -1.76 23.58 -0.53
C GLY A 305 -0.24 23.68 -0.54
N SER A 306 0.36 22.98 -1.49
CA SER A 306 1.80 22.79 -1.60
C SER A 306 2.47 24.09 -2.06
N VAL A 307 3.65 24.35 -1.52
CA VAL A 307 4.52 25.40 -2.05
C VAL A 307 5.18 24.85 -3.31
N ILE A 308 4.91 25.45 -4.46
CA ILE A 308 5.54 25.10 -5.73
C ILE A 308 6.47 26.23 -6.17
N ILE A 309 7.57 25.87 -6.81
CA ILE A 309 8.50 26.82 -7.41
C ILE A 309 8.13 26.93 -8.88
N THR A 310 7.66 28.09 -9.29
CA THR A 310 7.38 28.42 -10.69
C THR A 310 8.51 29.29 -11.24
N GLN A 311 8.51 29.53 -12.55
CA GLN A 311 9.43 30.50 -13.18
C GLN A 311 9.28 31.93 -12.62
N GLN A 312 8.17 32.22 -11.94
CA GLN A 312 7.86 33.51 -11.32
C GLN A 312 8.18 33.52 -9.80
N GLY A 313 8.81 32.47 -9.27
CA GLY A 313 9.19 32.35 -7.87
C GLY A 313 8.38 31.31 -7.09
N VAL A 314 8.37 31.44 -5.76
CA VAL A 314 7.74 30.48 -4.85
C VAL A 314 6.26 30.83 -4.67
N LYS A 315 5.35 29.99 -5.17
CA LYS A 315 3.90 30.19 -5.05
C LYS A 315 3.27 29.07 -4.23
N ARG A 316 2.39 29.43 -3.29
CA ARG A 316 1.56 28.46 -2.58
C ARG A 316 0.32 28.17 -3.43
N VAL A 317 0.16 26.91 -3.85
CA VAL A 317 -0.91 26.50 -4.76
C VAL A 317 -1.71 25.37 -4.12
N SER A 318 -3.03 25.42 -4.28
CA SER A 318 -3.93 24.37 -3.78
C SER A 318 -3.49 23.01 -4.30
N THR A 319 -3.44 21.99 -3.43
CA THR A 319 -3.06 20.63 -3.81
C THR A 319 -3.98 20.07 -4.90
N ILE A 320 -5.25 20.48 -4.90
CA ILE A 320 -6.23 20.06 -5.89
C ILE A 320 -5.93 20.70 -7.25
N ALA A 321 -5.67 22.01 -7.27
CA ALA A 321 -5.33 22.73 -8.49
C ALA A 321 -4.05 22.17 -9.14
N THR A 322 -3.00 21.90 -8.35
CA THR A 322 -1.77 21.28 -8.85
C THR A 322 -2.02 19.90 -9.46
N ARG A 323 -2.93 19.09 -8.90
CA ARG A 323 -3.27 17.78 -9.48
C ARG A 323 -4.02 17.91 -10.80
N PHE A 324 -4.98 18.82 -10.89
CA PHE A 324 -5.68 19.09 -12.15
C PHE A 324 -4.70 19.53 -13.24
N GLU A 325 -3.77 20.44 -12.91
CA GLU A 325 -2.70 20.85 -13.83
C GLU A 325 -1.86 19.65 -14.28
N PHE A 326 -1.43 18.78 -13.36
CA PHE A 326 -0.66 17.59 -13.72
C PHE A 326 -1.44 16.61 -14.59
N TRP A 327 -2.75 16.48 -14.38
CA TRP A 327 -3.62 15.65 -15.21
C TRP A 327 -3.78 16.22 -16.61
N SER A 328 -3.97 17.54 -16.72
CA SER A 328 -3.99 18.24 -18.01
C SER A 328 -2.67 18.06 -18.75
N MET A 329 -1.52 18.28 -18.09
CA MET A 329 -0.20 18.07 -18.67
C MET A 329 0.01 16.63 -19.14
N SER A 330 -0.47 15.64 -18.37
CA SER A 330 -0.41 14.23 -18.73
C SER A 330 -1.21 13.95 -20.02
N PHE A 331 -2.42 14.51 -20.10
CA PHE A 331 -3.30 14.34 -21.24
C PHE A 331 -2.77 15.05 -22.50
N GLU A 332 -2.35 16.31 -22.37
CA GLU A 332 -1.74 17.09 -23.45
C GLU A 332 -0.48 16.41 -24.00
N SER A 333 0.37 15.90 -23.11
CA SER A 333 1.55 15.13 -23.50
C SER A 333 1.16 13.84 -24.26
N TRP A 334 0.16 13.11 -23.77
CA TRP A 334 -0.30 11.88 -24.41
C TRP A 334 -0.80 12.11 -25.84
N ILE A 335 -1.55 13.18 -26.09
CA ILE A 335 -2.11 13.49 -27.42
C ILE A 335 -1.20 14.35 -28.32
N SER A 336 -0.02 14.73 -27.84
CA SER A 336 0.88 15.65 -28.55
C SER A 336 1.43 15.10 -29.87
N SER A 337 1.50 13.78 -30.03
CA SER A 337 1.92 13.12 -31.28
C SER A 337 1.40 11.69 -31.35
N ILE A 338 1.40 11.09 -32.54
CA ILE A 338 1.01 9.67 -32.69
C ILE A 338 1.95 8.72 -31.94
N ILE A 339 3.23 9.06 -31.83
CA ILE A 339 4.23 8.27 -31.10
C ILE A 339 3.91 8.29 -29.61
N ASN A 340 3.69 9.48 -29.04
CA ASN A 340 3.33 9.64 -27.64
C ASN A 340 1.95 9.02 -27.34
N PHE A 341 1.01 9.09 -28.28
CA PHE A 341 -0.29 8.46 -28.11
C PHE A 341 -0.17 6.94 -27.93
N VAL A 342 0.70 6.30 -28.72
CA VAL A 342 0.87 4.84 -28.69
C VAL A 342 1.80 4.38 -27.56
N PHE A 343 2.97 5.02 -27.42
CA PHE A 343 4.07 4.57 -26.55
C PHE A 343 4.27 5.41 -25.28
N GLY A 344 3.67 6.60 -25.21
CA GLY A 344 3.93 7.57 -24.15
C GLY A 344 5.34 8.16 -24.23
N LEU A 345 5.73 8.91 -23.19
CA LEU A 345 7.06 9.51 -23.07
C LEU A 345 8.14 8.52 -22.62
N GLY A 346 7.78 7.38 -22.06
CA GLY A 346 8.70 6.43 -21.42
C GLY A 346 8.65 6.53 -19.90
N SER A 347 9.19 5.51 -19.21
CA SER A 347 9.17 5.43 -17.74
C SER A 347 9.78 6.67 -17.09
N GLY A 348 9.06 7.30 -16.16
CA GLY A 348 9.46 8.55 -15.51
C GLY A 348 9.38 9.78 -16.42
N GLY A 349 8.96 9.64 -17.68
CA GLY A 349 8.95 10.67 -18.69
C GLY A 349 8.05 11.87 -18.36
N PHE A 350 7.03 11.70 -17.51
CA PHE A 350 6.24 12.82 -16.99
C PHE A 350 7.10 13.91 -16.34
N SER A 351 8.23 13.54 -15.73
CA SER A 351 9.15 14.49 -15.11
C SER A 351 9.85 15.44 -16.08
N SER A 352 9.95 15.07 -17.36
CA SER A 352 10.51 15.94 -18.41
C SER A 352 9.68 17.19 -18.68
N LEU A 353 8.42 17.22 -18.22
CA LEU A 353 7.52 18.36 -18.35
C LEU A 353 7.80 19.50 -17.36
N PHE A 354 8.78 19.33 -16.46
CA PHE A 354 9.15 20.30 -15.43
C PHE A 354 10.57 20.86 -15.63
N VAL A 355 10.88 21.97 -14.96
CA VAL A 355 12.21 22.62 -15.01
C VAL A 355 13.32 21.67 -14.52
N TRP A 356 13.04 20.90 -13.47
CA TRP A 356 13.93 19.84 -12.94
C TRP A 356 13.66 18.52 -13.64
N ARG A 357 13.92 18.52 -14.95
CA ARG A 357 13.80 17.36 -15.84
C ARG A 357 14.51 16.17 -15.20
N ASP A 358 13.88 15.00 -15.17
CA ASP A 358 14.39 13.76 -14.56
C ASP A 358 14.39 13.71 -13.01
N TRP A 359 13.63 14.58 -12.34
CA TRP A 359 13.32 14.43 -10.91
C TRP A 359 12.06 13.59 -10.68
N ARG A 360 11.80 13.19 -9.43
CA ARG A 360 10.60 12.44 -9.04
C ARG A 360 9.32 13.28 -9.11
N TRP A 361 8.81 13.49 -10.32
CA TRP A 361 7.51 14.09 -10.61
C TRP A 361 6.56 13.05 -11.20
N TYR A 362 5.29 13.11 -10.82
CA TYR A 362 4.25 12.19 -11.29
C TYR A 362 2.85 12.80 -11.08
N PRO A 363 1.84 12.38 -11.85
CA PRO A 363 0.53 13.04 -11.85
C PRO A 363 -0.39 12.65 -10.68
N HIS A 364 0.09 11.86 -9.72
CA HIS A 364 -0.67 11.36 -8.56
C HIS A 364 -1.96 10.59 -8.90
N ASN A 365 -2.06 10.06 -10.12
CA ASN A 365 -3.18 9.25 -10.57
C ASN A 365 -2.64 8.19 -11.52
N ILE A 366 -3.00 6.93 -11.28
CA ILE A 366 -2.41 5.82 -12.03
C ILE A 366 -2.74 5.87 -13.53
N PHE A 367 -3.95 6.26 -13.92
CA PHE A 367 -4.33 6.32 -15.33
C PHE A 367 -3.61 7.44 -16.05
N PHE A 368 -3.55 8.64 -15.44
CA PHE A 368 -2.80 9.76 -16.01
C PHE A 368 -1.30 9.45 -16.10
N GLU A 369 -0.74 8.74 -15.12
CA GLU A 369 0.66 8.29 -15.18
C GLU A 369 0.88 7.31 -16.33
N ILE A 370 0.01 6.31 -16.49
CA ILE A 370 0.15 5.30 -17.55
C ILE A 370 0.00 5.91 -18.95
N ILE A 371 -0.99 6.79 -19.18
CA ILE A 371 -1.14 7.40 -20.51
C ILE A 371 0.03 8.32 -20.85
N ALA A 372 0.55 9.08 -19.87
CA ALA A 372 1.69 9.97 -20.11
C ALA A 372 2.99 9.18 -20.35
N GLU A 373 3.23 8.11 -19.60
CA GLU A 373 4.52 7.39 -19.64
C GLU A 373 4.53 6.18 -20.57
N LEU A 374 3.42 5.47 -20.74
CA LEU A 374 3.35 4.22 -21.51
C LEU A 374 2.32 4.23 -22.64
N GLY A 375 1.59 5.34 -22.82
CA GLY A 375 0.62 5.54 -23.88
C GLY A 375 -0.51 4.52 -23.90
N LEU A 376 -1.10 4.33 -25.09
CA LEU A 376 -2.22 3.42 -25.31
C LEU A 376 -1.85 1.96 -25.03
N ILE A 377 -0.60 1.54 -25.29
CA ILE A 377 -0.15 0.16 -25.01
C ILE A 377 -0.21 -0.12 -23.51
N GLY A 378 0.40 0.75 -22.70
CA GLY A 378 0.35 0.62 -21.25
C GLY A 378 -1.08 0.66 -20.71
N LEU A 379 -1.89 1.59 -21.20
CA LEU A 379 -3.30 1.73 -20.78
C LEU A 379 -4.10 0.46 -21.10
N SER A 380 -3.92 -0.12 -22.28
CA SER A 380 -4.62 -1.34 -22.71
C SER A 380 -4.28 -2.51 -21.79
N VAL A 381 -3.01 -2.70 -21.47
CA VAL A 381 -2.57 -3.76 -20.55
C VAL A 381 -3.11 -3.53 -19.13
N LEU A 382 -3.10 -2.29 -18.64
CA LEU A 382 -3.67 -1.96 -17.33
C LEU A 382 -5.18 -2.25 -17.28
N ILE A 383 -5.95 -1.85 -18.31
CA ILE A 383 -7.40 -2.10 -18.38
C ILE A 383 -7.69 -3.60 -18.43
N LEU A 384 -6.93 -4.36 -19.23
CA LEU A 384 -7.07 -5.82 -19.29
C LEU A 384 -6.76 -6.47 -17.93
N PHE A 385 -5.69 -6.03 -17.27
CA PHE A 385 -5.30 -6.50 -15.94
C PHE A 385 -6.38 -6.20 -14.88
N ILE A 386 -6.93 -4.99 -14.84
CA ILE A 386 -8.01 -4.60 -13.92
C ILE A 386 -9.26 -5.44 -14.22
N THR A 387 -9.64 -5.58 -15.49
CA THR A 387 -10.82 -6.35 -15.91
C THR A 387 -10.71 -7.82 -15.50
N LYS A 388 -9.54 -8.44 -15.69
CA LYS A 388 -9.31 -9.83 -15.30
C LYS A 388 -9.28 -10.00 -13.79
N THR A 389 -8.65 -9.07 -13.07
CA THR A 389 -8.68 -9.05 -11.60
C THR A 389 -10.12 -9.00 -11.08
N TYR A 390 -10.94 -8.08 -11.59
CA TYR A 390 -12.35 -8.00 -11.24
C TYR A 390 -13.08 -9.32 -11.51
N LYS A 391 -12.93 -9.90 -12.70
CA LYS A 391 -13.56 -11.19 -13.05
C LYS A 391 -13.16 -12.31 -12.09
N LEU A 392 -11.88 -12.42 -11.72
CA LEU A 392 -11.40 -13.46 -10.80
C LEU A 392 -11.95 -13.29 -9.38
N ILE A 393 -12.04 -12.05 -8.89
CA ILE A 393 -12.60 -11.75 -7.57
C ILE A 393 -14.11 -12.02 -7.57
N SER A 394 -14.85 -11.51 -8.57
CA SER A 394 -16.32 -11.62 -8.65
C SER A 394 -16.82 -13.04 -8.90
N GLN A 395 -16.00 -13.96 -9.43
CA GLN A 395 -16.38 -15.38 -9.52
C GLN A 395 -16.76 -15.98 -8.16
N GLY A 396 -16.16 -15.50 -7.07
CA GLY A 396 -16.48 -15.96 -5.72
C GLY A 396 -17.90 -15.61 -5.27
N LEU A 397 -18.45 -14.48 -5.76
CA LEU A 397 -19.81 -14.03 -5.46
C LEU A 397 -20.86 -14.95 -6.09
N HIS A 398 -20.72 -15.22 -7.40
CA HIS A 398 -21.72 -15.96 -8.17
C HIS A 398 -21.88 -17.41 -7.72
N LYS A 399 -20.87 -17.97 -7.04
CA LYS A 399 -20.87 -19.35 -6.54
C LYS A 399 -21.16 -19.46 -5.04
N GLY A 400 -21.53 -18.37 -4.36
CA GLY A 400 -21.79 -18.39 -2.91
C GLY A 400 -20.55 -18.60 -2.02
N SER A 401 -19.35 -18.71 -2.61
CA SER A 401 -18.07 -18.94 -1.91
C SER A 401 -17.45 -17.67 -1.30
N PHE A 402 -18.12 -16.52 -1.32
CA PHE A 402 -17.54 -15.25 -0.90
C PHE A 402 -17.59 -15.05 0.62
N THR A 403 -16.56 -15.55 1.31
CA THR A 403 -16.48 -15.54 2.78
C THR A 403 -16.14 -14.16 3.35
N ASP A 404 -16.31 -14.01 4.68
CA ASP A 404 -16.02 -12.77 5.40
C ASP A 404 -14.56 -12.31 5.21
N HIS A 405 -13.58 -13.20 5.34
CA HIS A 405 -12.17 -12.81 5.23
C HIS A 405 -11.76 -12.39 3.81
N SER A 406 -12.30 -13.03 2.77
CA SER A 406 -12.11 -12.58 1.39
C SER A 406 -12.78 -11.23 1.13
N ALA A 407 -13.97 -11.01 1.68
CA ALA A 407 -14.65 -9.71 1.63
C ALA A 407 -13.81 -8.56 2.20
N LEU A 408 -13.11 -8.80 3.31
CA LEU A 408 -12.24 -7.80 3.93
C LEU A 408 -11.06 -7.41 3.04
N TRP A 409 -10.42 -8.39 2.40
CA TRP A 409 -9.37 -8.11 1.42
C TRP A 409 -9.88 -7.31 0.24
N VAL A 410 -11.05 -7.68 -0.32
CA VAL A 410 -11.65 -6.99 -1.46
C VAL A 410 -12.08 -5.56 -1.11
N ALA A 411 -12.63 -5.33 0.07
CA ALA A 411 -12.96 -4.00 0.56
C ALA A 411 -11.70 -3.13 0.68
N GLY A 412 -10.64 -3.67 1.28
CA GLY A 412 -9.33 -3.02 1.36
C GLY A 412 -8.73 -2.68 -0.01
N THR A 413 -8.76 -3.64 -0.94
CA THR A 413 -8.32 -3.47 -2.33
C THR A 413 -9.09 -2.36 -3.03
N THR A 414 -10.41 -2.32 -2.87
CA THR A 414 -11.26 -1.32 -3.53
C THR A 414 -10.94 0.09 -3.02
N VAL A 415 -10.82 0.28 -1.71
CA VAL A 415 -10.42 1.57 -1.13
C VAL A 415 -9.02 1.98 -1.55
N MET A 416 -8.06 1.05 -1.60
CA MET A 416 -6.70 1.35 -2.06
C MET A 416 -6.61 1.68 -3.54
N PHE A 417 -7.45 1.05 -4.37
CA PHE A 417 -7.56 1.36 -5.78
C PHE A 417 -8.05 2.79 -5.99
N ILE A 418 -9.06 3.23 -5.21
CA ILE A 418 -9.51 4.63 -5.21
C ILE A 418 -8.42 5.57 -4.69
N ALA A 419 -7.71 5.20 -3.62
CA ALA A 419 -6.63 6.02 -3.09
C ALA A 419 -5.49 6.25 -4.11
N ALA A 420 -5.20 5.26 -4.95
CA ALA A 420 -4.20 5.35 -6.02
C ALA A 420 -4.56 6.36 -7.13
N GLN A 421 -5.82 6.82 -7.19
CA GLN A 421 -6.26 7.86 -8.13
C GLN A 421 -5.92 9.28 -7.67
N PHE A 422 -5.49 9.42 -6.42
CA PHE A 422 -5.23 10.70 -5.81
C PHE A 422 -3.83 10.81 -5.21
N SER A 423 -3.05 9.73 -5.11
CA SER A 423 -1.74 9.75 -4.43
C SER A 423 -0.81 8.61 -4.84
N GLY A 424 0.48 8.93 -4.85
CA GLY A 424 1.57 8.02 -5.20
C GLY A 424 1.76 7.83 -6.71
N ASP A 425 2.98 7.49 -7.10
CA ASP A 425 3.30 6.91 -8.42
C ASP A 425 2.99 5.39 -8.41
N ILE A 426 3.21 4.70 -9.52
CA ILE A 426 3.02 3.23 -9.61
C ILE A 426 3.79 2.43 -8.55
N ASN A 427 4.90 2.95 -8.02
CA ASN A 427 5.76 2.29 -7.04
C ASN A 427 5.35 2.57 -5.58
N ASP A 428 4.87 3.78 -5.30
CA ASP A 428 4.23 4.13 -4.04
C ASP A 428 2.93 3.35 -3.86
N ASN A 429 2.30 2.96 -4.97
CA ASN A 429 1.10 2.13 -4.98
C ASN A 429 1.37 0.62 -4.86
N ARG A 430 2.58 0.18 -4.46
CA ARG A 430 2.90 -1.26 -4.29
C ARG A 430 1.97 -2.06 -3.38
N ILE A 431 1.38 -1.39 -2.38
CA ILE A 431 0.37 -2.00 -1.50
C ILE A 431 -0.90 -2.34 -2.28
N LEU A 432 -1.31 -1.55 -3.27
CA LEU A 432 -2.44 -1.89 -4.15
C LEU A 432 -2.17 -3.22 -4.88
N TRP A 433 -0.96 -3.39 -5.43
CA TRP A 433 -0.58 -4.63 -6.12
C TRP A 433 -0.62 -5.83 -5.17
N MET A 434 -0.08 -5.69 -3.96
CA MET A 434 -0.17 -6.69 -2.91
C MET A 434 -1.64 -7.08 -2.62
N PHE A 435 -2.50 -6.07 -2.44
CA PHE A 435 -3.90 -6.27 -2.09
C PHE A 435 -4.71 -6.92 -3.20
N LEU A 436 -4.49 -6.54 -4.47
CA LEU A 436 -5.09 -7.20 -5.63
C LEU A 436 -4.74 -8.69 -5.64
N ALA A 437 -3.46 -9.04 -5.46
CA ALA A 437 -3.02 -10.42 -5.42
C ALA A 437 -3.60 -11.22 -4.23
N ILE A 438 -3.64 -10.62 -3.04
CA ILE A 438 -4.28 -11.24 -1.86
C ILE A 438 -5.77 -11.46 -2.10
N SER A 439 -6.49 -10.47 -2.64
CA SER A 439 -7.92 -10.60 -2.94
C SER A 439 -8.18 -11.74 -3.92
N ILE A 440 -7.42 -11.81 -5.02
CA ILE A 440 -7.56 -12.88 -6.02
C ILE A 440 -7.25 -14.25 -5.40
N ALA A 441 -6.15 -14.37 -4.66
CA ALA A 441 -5.74 -15.64 -4.07
C ALA A 441 -6.73 -16.10 -3.00
N SER A 442 -7.20 -15.18 -2.13
CA SER A 442 -8.18 -15.45 -1.08
C SER A 442 -9.53 -15.93 -1.64
N THR A 443 -10.10 -15.24 -2.64
CA THR A 443 -11.36 -15.68 -3.24
C THR A 443 -11.22 -16.98 -4.01
N TYR A 444 -10.04 -17.24 -4.60
CA TYR A 444 -9.76 -18.49 -5.29
C TYR A 444 -9.75 -19.68 -4.34
N VAL A 445 -9.05 -19.58 -3.20
CA VAL A 445 -8.99 -20.70 -2.24
C VAL A 445 -10.32 -20.95 -1.54
N ASP A 446 -11.14 -19.92 -1.32
CA ASP A 446 -12.50 -20.09 -0.81
C ASP A 446 -13.39 -20.88 -1.80
N LYS A 447 -13.27 -20.58 -3.09
CA LYS A 447 -14.00 -21.28 -4.15
C LYS A 447 -13.64 -22.76 -4.21
N LEU A 448 -12.36 -23.12 -4.00
CA LEU A 448 -11.93 -24.51 -4.01
C LEU A 448 -12.58 -25.31 -2.88
N LEU A 449 -12.67 -24.74 -1.67
CA LEU A 449 -13.35 -25.43 -0.55
C LEU A 449 -14.81 -25.74 -0.84
N VAL A 450 -15.57 -24.82 -1.47
CA VAL A 450 -16.98 -25.07 -1.78
C VAL A 450 -17.14 -26.19 -2.81
N ILE A 451 -16.25 -26.26 -3.80
CA ILE A 451 -16.28 -27.34 -4.81
C ILE A 451 -15.91 -28.70 -4.18
N GLU A 452 -15.02 -28.71 -3.19
CA GLU A 452 -14.68 -29.94 -2.44
C GLU A 452 -15.80 -30.40 -1.51
N THR A 453 -16.68 -29.51 -1.05
CA THR A 453 -17.84 -29.89 -0.21
C THR A 453 -19.06 -30.35 -1.01
N ASP A 454 -19.13 -30.02 -2.31
CA ASP A 454 -20.24 -30.36 -3.20
C ASP A 454 -20.02 -31.69 -3.98
N ASN A 455 -18.81 -32.27 -3.91
CA ASN A 455 -18.48 -33.60 -4.46
C ASN A 455 -18.31 -34.61 -3.33
#